data_AF-A0A920CDN1-F1
#
_entry.id   AF-A0A920CDN1-F1
#
_cell.length_a   1.000
_cell.length_b   1.000
_cell.length_c   1.000
_cell.angle_alpha   90.00
_cell.angle_beta   90.00
_cell.angle_gamma   90.00
#
_symmetry.space_group_name_H-M   'P 1'
#
loop_
_entity.id
_entity.type
_entity.pdbx_description
1 polymer ?
#
loop_
_entity_poly.entity_id
_entity_poly.type
_entity_poly.pdbx_seq_one_letter_code
_entity_poly.pdbx_strand_id
1 'polypeptide(L)'
;MANRYKPNIFREMNEIYQIIKKRMSDEVYSLDTELNQTKLEGIREMTNYVKSLSWVKSEITKKQFKYYLECGLSAERTAAQLNKVAESTVKKLITPQAVQSSVEYYSRIKLQPIIDAPLNAISQASSIESVELALMNFRRAVQINIPNEYFLPGILEFLPQQKYDPSIRLEECGNELALLGTFTRSYAKLVIKERYNQAKLAHILSLLNSKEGSDAEWEALTRFFGGEFSIIKDSGEFKSIQSQLKSMFMWLVEADLYRN
;
A
#
# COMPACT_ATOMS: atom_id res chain seq x y z
N MET A 1 -28.46 -27.54 -8.64
CA MET A 1 -27.39 -26.62 -8.23
C MET A 1 -27.32 -25.49 -9.24
N ALA A 2 -27.79 -24.30 -8.89
CA ALA A 2 -27.78 -23.16 -9.80
C ALA A 2 -26.33 -22.73 -10.04
N ASN A 3 -25.88 -22.89 -11.27
CA ASN A 3 -24.60 -22.37 -11.75
C ASN A 3 -24.70 -20.84 -11.66
N ARG A 4 -24.31 -20.25 -10.51
CA ARG A 4 -24.28 -18.79 -10.36
C ARG A 4 -23.25 -18.28 -11.37
N TYR A 5 -23.75 -17.71 -12.46
CA TYR A 5 -22.94 -17.14 -13.52
C TYR A 5 -21.99 -16.11 -12.89
N LYS A 6 -20.70 -16.46 -12.79
CA LYS A 6 -19.70 -15.53 -12.27
C LYS A 6 -19.60 -14.37 -13.27
N PRO A 7 -19.84 -13.12 -12.86
CA PRO A 7 -19.70 -11.98 -13.76
C PRO A 7 -18.26 -11.90 -14.29
N ASN A 8 -18.09 -11.29 -15.47
CA ASN A 8 -16.73 -11.04 -15.95
C ASN A 8 -15.99 -10.09 -15.01
N ILE A 9 -14.66 -10.16 -15.03
CA ILE A 9 -13.79 -9.47 -14.06
C ILE A 9 -13.99 -7.96 -14.06
N PHE A 10 -14.35 -7.37 -15.21
CA PHE A 10 -14.62 -5.94 -15.33
C PHE A 10 -15.85 -5.54 -14.50
N ARG A 11 -16.91 -6.37 -14.55
CA ARG A 11 -18.12 -6.16 -13.76
C ARG A 11 -17.90 -6.46 -12.29
N GLU A 12 -17.21 -7.56 -11.98
CA GLU A 12 -16.86 -7.96 -10.61
C GLU A 12 -16.07 -6.85 -9.88
N MET A 13 -15.03 -6.30 -10.52
CA MET A 13 -14.26 -5.18 -9.97
C MET A 13 -15.13 -3.93 -9.73
N ASN A 14 -16.01 -3.59 -10.67
CA ASN A 14 -16.91 -2.45 -10.52
C ASN A 14 -17.94 -2.68 -9.42
N GLU A 15 -18.52 -3.87 -9.30
CA GLU A 15 -19.46 -4.24 -8.25
C GLU A 15 -18.81 -4.12 -6.86
N ILE A 16 -17.62 -4.69 -6.67
CA ILE A 16 -16.88 -4.59 -5.40
C ILE A 16 -16.53 -3.13 -5.09
N TYR A 17 -16.08 -2.36 -6.08
CA TYR A 17 -15.82 -0.93 -5.91
C TYR A 17 -17.06 -0.18 -5.40
N GLN A 18 -18.24 -0.41 -6.00
CA GLN A 18 -19.48 0.25 -5.56
C GLN A 18 -19.92 -0.21 -4.17
N ILE A 19 -19.74 -1.49 -3.83
CA ILE A 19 -20.06 -2.02 -2.49
C ILE A 19 -19.22 -1.31 -1.43
N ILE A 20 -17.90 -1.21 -1.62
CA ILE A 20 -17.00 -0.58 -0.65
C ILE A 20 -17.25 0.93 -0.59
N LYS A 21 -17.45 1.58 -1.75
CA LYS A 21 -17.79 3.00 -1.80
C LYS A 21 -19.09 3.32 -1.06
N LYS A 22 -20.11 2.47 -1.18
CA LYS A 22 -21.37 2.63 -0.45
C LYS A 22 -21.18 2.50 1.06
N ARG A 23 -20.34 1.57 1.52
CA ARG A 23 -19.99 1.44 2.95
C ARG A 23 -19.36 2.69 3.52
N MET A 24 -18.55 3.43 2.73
CA MET A 24 -17.96 4.70 3.17
C MET A 24 -18.97 5.85 3.28
N SER A 25 -20.10 5.77 2.57
CA SER A 25 -21.18 6.77 2.67
C SER A 25 -22.24 6.43 3.74
N ASP A 26 -22.20 5.23 4.32
CA ASP A 26 -23.10 4.82 5.41
C ASP A 26 -22.51 5.25 6.76
N GLU A 27 -23.25 6.05 7.53
CA GLU A 27 -22.81 6.61 8.84
C GLU A 27 -22.42 5.53 9.88
N VAL A 28 -22.89 4.30 9.70
CA VAL A 28 -22.67 3.15 10.60
C VAL A 28 -21.23 2.60 10.52
N TYR A 29 -20.51 2.78 9.41
CA TYR A 29 -19.17 2.21 9.19
C TYR A 29 -18.01 3.22 9.31
N SER A 30 -18.26 4.38 9.95
CA SER A 30 -17.28 5.47 10.07
C SER A 30 -15.96 5.07 10.76
N LEU A 31 -15.94 4.00 11.55
CA LEU A 31 -14.74 3.47 12.21
C LEU A 31 -13.77 2.74 11.26
N ASP A 32 -14.24 2.24 10.11
CA ASP A 32 -13.43 1.53 9.11
C ASP A 32 -13.09 2.41 7.89
N THR A 33 -13.18 3.74 8.04
CA THR A 33 -13.02 4.68 6.92
C THR A 33 -11.64 4.52 6.27
N GLU A 34 -10.59 4.38 7.07
CA GLU A 34 -9.21 4.20 6.58
C GLU A 34 -9.05 2.88 5.82
N LEU A 35 -9.49 1.76 6.42
CA LEU A 35 -9.45 0.44 5.77
C LEU A 35 -10.22 0.43 4.44
N ASN A 36 -11.43 0.98 4.42
CA ASN A 36 -12.25 1.03 3.20
C ASN A 36 -11.63 1.94 2.14
N GLN A 37 -11.00 3.05 2.54
CA GLN A 37 -10.24 3.90 1.63
C GLN A 37 -9.06 3.15 1.01
N THR A 38 -8.26 2.43 1.81
CA THR A 38 -7.14 1.60 1.31
C THR A 38 -7.65 0.52 0.35
N LYS A 39 -8.78 -0.12 0.64
CA LYS A 39 -9.40 -1.09 -0.29
C LYS A 39 -9.80 -0.44 -1.61
N LEU A 40 -10.38 0.77 -1.58
CA LEU A 40 -10.75 1.49 -2.80
C LEU A 40 -9.51 1.88 -3.63
N GLU A 41 -8.43 2.29 -2.97
CA GLU A 41 -7.15 2.59 -3.61
C GLU A 41 -6.58 1.34 -4.29
N GLY A 42 -6.61 0.19 -3.61
CA GLY A 42 -6.16 -1.06 -4.20
C GLY A 42 -6.99 -1.51 -5.42
N ILE A 43 -8.31 -1.38 -5.36
CA ILE A 43 -9.18 -1.65 -6.52
C ILE A 43 -8.92 -0.66 -7.65
N ARG A 44 -8.65 0.61 -7.33
CA ARG A 44 -8.28 1.64 -8.32
C ARG A 44 -6.98 1.29 -9.02
N GLU A 45 -5.98 0.79 -8.30
CA GLU A 45 -4.72 0.33 -8.89
C GLU A 45 -4.95 -0.80 -9.91
N MET A 46 -5.70 -1.84 -9.54
CA MET A 46 -6.08 -2.92 -10.45
C MET A 46 -6.86 -2.39 -11.65
N THR A 47 -7.76 -1.42 -11.43
CA THR A 47 -8.54 -0.78 -12.49
C THR A 47 -7.65 -0.01 -13.46
N ASN A 48 -6.62 0.69 -12.96
CA ASN A 48 -5.65 1.40 -13.80
C ASN A 48 -4.84 0.43 -14.64
N TYR A 49 -4.41 -0.70 -14.08
CA TYR A 49 -3.78 -1.77 -14.85
C TYR A 49 -4.70 -2.28 -15.97
N VAL A 50 -5.97 -2.57 -15.68
CA VAL A 50 -6.93 -2.99 -16.71
C VAL A 50 -7.07 -1.94 -17.81
N LYS A 51 -7.19 -0.66 -17.45
CA LYS A 51 -7.29 0.48 -18.38
C LYS A 51 -6.03 0.73 -19.20
N SER A 52 -4.85 0.31 -18.73
CA SER A 52 -3.61 0.43 -19.49
C SER A 52 -3.60 -0.44 -20.76
N LEU A 53 -4.44 -1.49 -20.79
CA LEU A 53 -4.53 -2.46 -21.89
C LEU A 53 -3.19 -3.12 -22.25
N SER A 54 -2.20 -3.10 -21.36
CA SER A 54 -0.88 -3.72 -21.55
C SER A 54 -0.95 -5.24 -21.78
N TRP A 55 -2.02 -5.86 -21.29
CA TRP A 55 -2.35 -7.28 -21.46
C TRP A 55 -2.96 -7.64 -22.82
N VAL A 56 -3.23 -6.65 -23.69
CA VAL A 56 -3.72 -6.84 -25.06
C VAL A 56 -2.60 -6.51 -26.05
N LYS A 57 -2.29 -7.44 -26.97
CA LYS A 57 -1.28 -7.20 -28.02
C LYS A 57 -1.83 -6.46 -29.25
N SER A 58 -3.06 -6.78 -29.66
CA SER A 58 -3.67 -6.25 -30.89
C SER A 58 -4.24 -4.86 -30.68
N GLU A 59 -3.84 -3.89 -31.50
CA GLU A 59 -4.38 -2.51 -31.46
C GLU A 59 -5.89 -2.44 -31.74
N ILE A 60 -6.40 -3.30 -32.62
CA ILE A 60 -7.84 -3.40 -32.89
C ILE A 60 -8.58 -3.81 -31.61
N THR A 61 -8.05 -4.81 -30.92
CA THR A 61 -8.63 -5.30 -29.67
C THR A 61 -8.48 -4.27 -28.56
N LYS A 62 -7.35 -3.55 -28.47
CA LYS A 62 -7.19 -2.42 -27.54
C LYS A 62 -8.26 -1.36 -27.77
N LYS A 63 -8.49 -0.95 -29.02
CA LYS A 63 -9.54 0.02 -29.36
C LYS A 63 -10.93 -0.47 -28.95
N GLN A 64 -11.24 -1.75 -29.17
CA GLN A 64 -12.48 -2.36 -28.71
C GLN A 64 -12.63 -2.30 -27.17
N PHE A 65 -11.59 -2.69 -26.42
CA PHE A 65 -11.65 -2.65 -24.96
C PHE A 65 -11.67 -1.24 -24.39
N LYS A 66 -10.97 -0.28 -25.03
CA LYS A 66 -11.04 1.13 -24.68
C LYS A 66 -12.49 1.62 -24.72
N TYR A 67 -13.18 1.40 -25.83
CA TYR A 67 -14.60 1.76 -25.94
C TYR A 67 -15.49 0.96 -25.00
N TYR A 68 -15.20 -0.31 -24.74
CA TYR A 68 -15.95 -1.11 -23.77
C TYR A 68 -15.89 -0.54 -22.36
N LEU A 69 -14.70 -0.10 -21.93
CA LEU A 69 -14.50 0.56 -20.64
C LEU A 69 -15.17 1.94 -20.58
N GLU A 70 -15.12 2.72 -21.67
CA GLU A 70 -15.75 4.04 -21.76
C GLU A 70 -17.29 3.97 -21.84
N CYS A 71 -17.83 2.93 -22.48
CA CYS A 71 -19.28 2.74 -22.67
C CYS A 71 -19.97 2.06 -21.46
N GLY A 72 -19.33 2.05 -20.30
CA GLY A 72 -19.90 1.49 -19.06
C GLY A 72 -20.06 -0.03 -19.10
N LEU A 73 -19.12 -0.75 -19.71
CA LEU A 73 -19.10 -2.23 -19.76
C LEU A 73 -20.31 -2.84 -20.50
N SER A 74 -20.84 -2.10 -21.49
CA SER A 74 -21.96 -2.52 -22.33
C SER A 74 -21.48 -2.94 -23.72
N ALA A 75 -21.64 -4.23 -24.04
CA ALA A 75 -21.28 -4.77 -25.35
C ALA A 75 -22.09 -4.13 -26.49
N GLU A 76 -23.37 -3.81 -26.23
CA GLU A 76 -24.27 -3.15 -27.18
C GLU A 76 -23.80 -1.74 -27.54
N ARG A 77 -23.53 -0.91 -26.52
CA ARG A 77 -23.04 0.46 -26.71
C ARG A 77 -21.66 0.46 -27.38
N THR A 78 -20.81 -0.49 -27.02
CA THR A 78 -19.47 -0.65 -27.61
C THR A 78 -19.55 -1.01 -29.09
N ALA A 79 -20.39 -1.98 -29.46
CA ALA A 79 -20.59 -2.38 -30.86
C ALA A 79 -21.14 -1.22 -31.69
N ALA A 80 -22.15 -0.50 -31.16
CA ALA A 80 -22.69 0.69 -31.80
C ALA A 80 -21.61 1.78 -32.01
N GLN A 81 -20.78 2.04 -31.00
CA GLN A 81 -19.71 3.03 -31.08
C GLN A 81 -18.63 2.64 -32.09
N LEU A 82 -18.20 1.37 -32.09
CA LEU A 82 -17.21 0.87 -33.05
C LEU A 82 -17.72 0.95 -34.50
N ASN A 83 -18.98 0.63 -34.73
CA ASN A 83 -19.59 0.71 -36.06
C ASN A 83 -19.77 2.16 -36.55
N LYS A 84 -19.94 3.13 -35.64
CA LYS A 84 -19.99 4.56 -36.01
C LYS A 84 -18.63 5.11 -36.45
N VAL A 85 -17.55 4.63 -35.84
CA VAL A 85 -16.17 5.12 -36.08
C VAL A 85 -15.45 4.31 -37.17
N ALA A 86 -16.07 3.24 -37.69
CA ALA A 86 -15.52 2.45 -38.78
C ALA A 86 -15.67 3.20 -40.12
N GLU A 87 -14.62 3.92 -40.53
CA GLU A 87 -14.52 4.55 -41.86
C GLU A 87 -14.52 3.48 -42.96
N SER A 88 -15.65 3.39 -43.66
CA SER A 88 -15.91 2.93 -45.05
C SER A 88 -15.22 1.69 -45.66
N THR A 89 -14.32 0.96 -44.98
CA THR A 89 -13.41 0.04 -45.69
C THR A 89 -13.53 -1.43 -45.29
N VAL A 90 -14.33 -1.83 -44.29
CA VAL A 90 -14.54 -3.26 -43.97
C VAL A 90 -16.02 -3.57 -43.71
N LYS A 91 -16.61 -4.34 -44.64
CA LYS A 91 -18.02 -4.78 -44.74
C LYS A 91 -18.60 -5.63 -43.59
N LYS A 92 -17.94 -5.74 -42.43
CA LYS A 92 -18.42 -6.60 -41.34
C LYS A 92 -18.78 -5.79 -40.09
N LEU A 93 -20.08 -5.59 -39.90
CA LEU A 93 -20.65 -5.01 -38.69
C LEU A 93 -20.17 -5.80 -37.46
N ILE A 94 -19.64 -5.09 -36.47
CA ILE A 94 -19.30 -5.68 -35.18
C ILE A 94 -20.60 -5.85 -34.41
N THR A 95 -20.92 -7.09 -34.05
CA THR A 95 -22.12 -7.41 -33.27
C THR A 95 -21.83 -7.32 -31.77
N PRO A 96 -22.85 -7.02 -30.93
CA PRO A 96 -22.70 -7.08 -29.47
C PRO A 96 -22.19 -8.44 -28.99
N GLN A 97 -22.61 -9.54 -29.64
CA GLN A 97 -22.15 -10.88 -29.33
C GLN A 97 -20.64 -11.05 -29.54
N ALA A 98 -20.09 -10.51 -30.63
CA ALA A 98 -18.65 -10.57 -30.90
C ALA A 98 -17.85 -9.80 -29.85
N VAL A 99 -18.37 -8.64 -29.40
CA VAL A 99 -17.77 -7.88 -28.29
C VAL A 99 -17.82 -8.71 -27.01
N GLN A 100 -18.97 -9.29 -26.68
CA GLN A 100 -19.18 -10.09 -25.48
C GLN A 100 -18.23 -11.30 -25.43
N SER A 101 -18.13 -12.08 -26.50
CA SER A 101 -17.23 -13.25 -26.55
C SER A 101 -15.76 -12.85 -26.39
N SER A 102 -15.37 -11.71 -26.95
CA SER A 102 -14.01 -11.18 -26.75
C SER A 102 -13.78 -10.77 -25.29
N VAL A 103 -14.72 -10.04 -24.69
CA VAL A 103 -14.66 -9.66 -23.27
C VAL A 103 -14.56 -10.89 -22.36
N GLU A 104 -15.37 -11.92 -22.60
CA GLU A 104 -15.34 -13.16 -21.83
C GLU A 104 -14.00 -13.89 -21.96
N TYR A 105 -13.48 -14.00 -23.19
CA TYR A 105 -12.18 -14.61 -23.44
C TYR A 105 -11.07 -13.90 -22.66
N TYR A 106 -10.94 -12.58 -22.81
CA TYR A 106 -9.86 -11.84 -22.14
C TYR A 106 -10.06 -11.75 -20.63
N SER A 107 -11.30 -11.61 -20.17
CA SER A 107 -11.63 -11.69 -18.75
C SER A 107 -11.11 -12.99 -18.16
N ARG A 108 -11.48 -14.13 -18.75
CA ARG A 108 -11.16 -15.45 -18.20
C ARG A 108 -9.71 -15.86 -18.39
N ILE A 109 -9.15 -15.60 -19.57
CA ILE A 109 -7.83 -16.13 -19.96
C ILE A 109 -6.68 -15.20 -19.58
N LYS A 110 -6.90 -13.87 -19.57
CA LYS A 110 -5.83 -12.90 -19.31
C LYS A 110 -5.93 -12.26 -17.94
N LEU A 111 -7.12 -11.82 -17.56
CA LEU A 111 -7.27 -10.98 -16.37
C LEU A 111 -7.58 -11.79 -15.10
N GLN A 112 -8.44 -12.80 -15.18
CA GLN A 112 -8.85 -13.59 -14.02
C GLN A 112 -7.66 -14.26 -13.29
N PRO A 113 -6.68 -14.88 -13.97
CA PRO A 113 -5.53 -15.47 -13.28
C PRO A 113 -4.68 -14.47 -12.49
N ILE A 114 -4.81 -13.18 -12.80
CA ILE A 114 -4.01 -12.08 -12.24
C ILE A 114 -4.80 -11.32 -11.16
N ILE A 115 -6.08 -11.05 -11.41
CA ILE A 115 -6.89 -10.12 -10.63
C ILE A 115 -7.77 -10.84 -9.60
N ASP A 116 -8.27 -12.05 -9.90
CA ASP A 116 -9.34 -12.68 -9.11
C ASP A 116 -8.93 -12.93 -7.65
N ALA A 117 -7.76 -13.55 -7.43
CA ALA A 117 -7.29 -13.80 -6.07
C ALA A 117 -6.97 -12.51 -5.28
N PRO A 118 -6.22 -11.54 -5.83
CA PRO A 118 -6.00 -10.26 -5.15
C PRO A 118 -7.28 -9.47 -4.88
N LEU A 119 -8.21 -9.40 -5.83
CA LEU A 119 -9.47 -8.67 -5.68
C LEU A 119 -10.32 -9.25 -4.54
N ASN A 120 -10.41 -10.58 -4.47
CA ASN A 120 -11.11 -11.26 -3.37
C ASN A 120 -10.42 -11.00 -2.02
N ALA A 121 -9.08 -11.06 -1.97
CA ALA A 121 -8.33 -10.79 -0.76
C ALA A 121 -8.54 -9.34 -0.27
N ILE A 122 -8.52 -8.34 -1.15
CA ILE A 122 -8.82 -6.94 -0.80
C ILE A 122 -10.26 -6.80 -0.29
N SER A 123 -11.23 -7.40 -0.97
CA SER A 123 -12.64 -7.31 -0.58
C SER A 123 -12.87 -7.86 0.83
N GLN A 124 -12.23 -8.99 1.16
CA GLN A 124 -12.41 -9.70 2.43
C GLN A 124 -11.44 -9.28 3.54
N ALA A 125 -10.46 -8.41 3.25
CA ALA A 125 -9.47 -7.98 4.22
C ALA A 125 -10.12 -7.31 5.46
N SER A 126 -9.66 -7.68 6.65
CA SER A 126 -10.05 -7.08 7.92
C SER A 126 -9.02 -6.10 8.49
N SER A 127 -7.86 -5.96 7.85
CA SER A 127 -6.80 -5.02 8.24
C SER A 127 -6.13 -4.39 7.02
N ILE A 128 -5.44 -3.26 7.23
CA ILE A 128 -4.69 -2.55 6.19
C ILE A 128 -3.54 -3.43 5.67
N GLU A 129 -2.84 -4.14 6.55
CA GLU A 129 -1.74 -5.03 6.20
C GLU A 129 -2.20 -6.16 5.28
N SER A 130 -3.43 -6.65 5.46
CA SER A 130 -4.01 -7.68 4.60
C SER A 130 -4.30 -7.14 3.19
N VAL A 131 -4.71 -5.87 3.08
CA VAL A 131 -4.90 -5.18 1.79
C VAL A 131 -3.55 -4.99 1.09
N GLU A 132 -2.53 -4.52 1.82
CA GLU A 132 -1.19 -4.32 1.28
C GLU A 132 -0.56 -5.64 0.78
N LEU A 133 -0.71 -6.73 1.53
CA LEU A 133 -0.23 -8.04 1.11
C LEU A 133 -0.93 -8.51 -0.19
N ALA A 134 -2.24 -8.30 -0.29
CA ALA A 134 -3.00 -8.62 -1.50
C ALA A 134 -2.52 -7.79 -2.71
N LEU A 135 -2.24 -6.50 -2.50
CA LEU A 135 -1.70 -5.63 -3.54
C LEU A 135 -0.29 -6.05 -3.94
N MET A 136 0.60 -6.37 -3.00
CA MET A 136 1.93 -6.89 -3.31
C MET A 136 1.86 -8.13 -4.19
N ASN A 137 0.94 -9.05 -3.92
CA ASN A 137 0.76 -10.25 -4.74
C ASN A 137 0.23 -9.92 -6.14
N PHE A 138 -0.71 -8.98 -6.25
CA PHE A 138 -1.15 -8.46 -7.54
C PHE A 138 0.03 -7.87 -8.33
N ARG A 139 0.74 -6.91 -7.74
CA ARG A 139 1.89 -6.20 -8.33
C ARG A 139 2.97 -7.17 -8.85
N ARG A 140 3.28 -8.20 -8.07
CA ARG A 140 4.19 -9.30 -8.49
C ARG A 140 3.65 -10.04 -9.71
N ALA A 141 2.36 -10.38 -9.74
CA ALA A 141 1.75 -11.11 -10.85
C ALA A 141 1.72 -10.31 -12.16
N VAL A 142 1.56 -8.98 -12.10
CA VAL A 142 1.56 -8.11 -13.28
C VAL A 142 2.95 -7.64 -13.71
N GLN A 143 4.00 -7.99 -12.95
CA GLN A 143 5.35 -7.49 -13.15
C GLN A 143 5.38 -5.96 -13.34
N ILE A 144 4.47 -5.24 -12.66
CA ILE A 144 4.54 -3.79 -12.61
C ILE A 144 5.84 -3.53 -11.86
N ASN A 145 6.85 -3.03 -12.57
CA ASN A 145 7.96 -2.29 -11.97
C ASN A 145 7.29 -1.08 -11.30
N ILE A 146 6.82 -1.27 -10.07
CA ILE A 146 6.51 -0.14 -9.22
C ILE A 146 7.86 0.53 -9.08
N PRO A 147 8.02 1.78 -9.55
CA PRO A 147 9.19 2.52 -9.17
C PRO A 147 9.16 2.51 -7.65
N ASN A 148 10.10 1.78 -7.07
CA ASN A 148 10.16 1.42 -5.67
C ASN A 148 9.83 2.71 -4.89
N GLU A 149 8.60 2.87 -4.35
CA GLU A 149 8.05 4.20 -4.00
C GLU A 149 8.87 4.87 -2.89
N TYR A 150 9.71 4.08 -2.24
CA TYR A 150 10.77 4.48 -1.31
C TYR A 150 11.90 5.29 -1.96
N PHE A 151 11.99 5.34 -3.28
CA PHE A 151 13.09 5.88 -4.05
C PHE A 151 12.60 6.93 -5.03
N LEU A 152 13.34 8.04 -5.10
CA LEU A 152 13.02 9.16 -5.99
C LEU A 152 12.90 8.70 -7.46
N PRO A 153 11.90 9.19 -8.22
CA PRO A 153 11.79 8.91 -9.64
C PRO A 153 13.11 9.16 -10.37
N GLY A 154 13.54 8.20 -11.20
CA GLY A 154 14.80 8.28 -11.96
C GLY A 154 16.04 7.75 -11.23
N ILE A 155 15.98 7.49 -9.91
CA ILE A 155 17.16 6.96 -9.19
C ILE A 155 17.42 5.48 -9.48
N LEU A 156 16.40 4.74 -9.92
CA LEU A 156 16.47 3.29 -10.14
C LEU A 156 17.50 2.88 -11.19
N GLU A 157 17.78 3.74 -12.17
CA GLU A 157 18.80 3.48 -13.21
C GLU A 157 20.23 3.50 -12.65
N PHE A 158 20.41 4.20 -11.52
CA PHE A 158 21.69 4.31 -10.81
C PHE A 158 21.80 3.30 -9.67
N LEU A 159 20.74 2.56 -9.36
CA LEU A 159 20.76 1.48 -8.40
C LEU A 159 21.18 0.17 -9.08
N PRO A 160 21.89 -0.72 -8.37
CA PRO A 160 22.16 -2.06 -8.89
C PRO A 160 20.83 -2.75 -9.22
N GLN A 161 20.73 -3.25 -10.45
CA GLN A 161 19.55 -3.98 -10.89
C GLN A 161 19.38 -5.24 -10.04
N GLN A 162 18.15 -5.45 -9.55
CA GLN A 162 17.82 -6.59 -8.71
C GLN A 162 17.99 -7.91 -9.50
N LYS A 163 19.14 -8.55 -9.39
CA LYS A 163 19.36 -9.94 -9.80
C LYS A 163 19.50 -10.75 -8.52
N TYR A 164 18.42 -11.43 -8.15
CA TYR A 164 18.48 -12.37 -7.03
C TYR A 164 19.41 -13.52 -7.42
N ASP A 165 20.58 -13.55 -6.80
CA ASP A 165 21.54 -14.64 -6.90
C ASP A 165 21.69 -15.26 -5.50
N PRO A 166 21.19 -16.49 -5.29
CA PRO A 166 21.25 -17.15 -3.98
C PRO A 166 22.67 -17.52 -3.55
N SER A 167 23.67 -17.37 -4.42
CA SER A 167 25.08 -17.60 -4.08
C SER A 167 25.75 -16.39 -3.41
N ILE A 168 25.16 -15.19 -3.54
CA ILE A 168 25.72 -13.95 -2.98
C ILE A 168 25.48 -13.91 -1.46
N ARG A 169 26.56 -13.69 -0.71
CA ARG A 169 26.53 -13.52 0.74
C ARG A 169 26.30 -12.05 1.10
N LEU A 170 25.73 -11.82 2.28
CA LEU A 170 25.48 -10.47 2.79
C LEU A 170 26.77 -9.65 2.92
N GLU A 171 27.89 -10.30 3.26
CA GLU A 171 29.22 -9.69 3.35
C GLU A 171 29.68 -9.09 2.00
N GLU A 172 29.22 -9.65 0.89
CA GLU A 172 29.58 -9.23 -0.47
C GLU A 172 28.71 -8.06 -0.95
N CYS A 173 27.62 -7.75 -0.24
CA CYS A 173 26.68 -6.65 -0.53
C CYS A 173 27.05 -5.33 0.17
N GLY A 174 28.34 -5.13 0.49
CA GLY A 174 28.78 -4.00 1.34
C GLY A 174 28.42 -2.63 0.77
N ASN A 175 28.49 -2.45 -0.55
CA ASN A 175 28.19 -1.17 -1.21
C ASN A 175 26.68 -0.87 -1.20
N GLU A 176 25.85 -1.89 -1.45
CA GLU A 176 24.39 -1.81 -1.39
C GLU A 176 23.92 -1.51 0.04
N LEU A 177 24.53 -2.16 1.03
CA LEU A 177 24.26 -1.91 2.44
C LEU A 177 24.67 -0.50 2.86
N ALA A 178 25.81 0.01 2.37
CA ALA A 178 26.23 1.39 2.62
C ALA A 178 25.26 2.41 2.01
N LEU A 179 24.75 2.12 0.81
CA LEU A 179 23.75 2.95 0.14
C LEU A 179 22.41 2.96 0.89
N LEU A 180 21.91 1.78 1.28
CA LEU A 180 20.73 1.63 2.14
C LEU A 180 20.89 2.36 3.47
N GLY A 181 22.07 2.26 4.09
CA GLY A 181 22.41 2.98 5.32
C GLY A 181 22.33 4.50 5.15
N THR A 182 22.73 5.01 3.99
CA THR A 182 22.66 6.44 3.67
C THR A 182 21.21 6.92 3.54
N PHE A 183 20.36 6.17 2.84
CA PHE A 183 18.93 6.48 2.73
C PHE A 183 18.23 6.40 4.10
N THR A 184 18.50 5.34 4.85
CA THR A 184 17.93 5.14 6.20
C THR A 184 18.30 6.28 7.13
N ARG A 185 19.57 6.72 7.13
CA ARG A 185 20.03 7.86 7.94
C ARG A 185 19.35 9.16 7.52
N SER A 186 19.17 9.38 6.22
CA SER A 186 18.53 10.59 5.69
C SER A 186 17.04 10.64 6.05
N TYR A 187 16.34 9.51 5.91
CA TYR A 187 14.94 9.37 6.32
C TYR A 187 14.76 9.54 7.83
N ALA A 188 15.61 8.89 8.65
CA ALA A 188 15.59 9.07 10.09
C ALA A 188 15.78 10.54 10.50
N LYS A 189 16.71 11.26 9.86
CA LYS A 189 16.90 12.71 10.07
C LYS A 189 15.64 13.50 9.73
N LEU A 190 15.00 13.19 8.60
CA LEU A 190 13.77 13.87 8.17
C LEU A 190 12.63 13.64 9.16
N VAL A 191 12.41 12.39 9.57
CA VAL A 191 11.39 12.02 10.56
C VAL A 191 11.65 12.71 11.90
N ILE A 192 12.91 12.70 12.40
CA ILE A 192 13.29 13.38 13.64
C ILE A 192 13.03 14.88 13.56
N LYS A 193 13.32 15.51 12.42
CA LYS A 193 13.14 16.96 12.22
C LYS A 193 11.67 17.37 12.10
N GLU A 194 10.86 16.58 11.39
CA GLU A 194 9.51 17.00 10.99
C GLU A 194 8.40 16.45 11.88
N ARG A 195 8.59 15.26 12.47
CA ARG A 195 7.51 14.55 13.19
C ARG A 195 7.63 14.59 14.70
N TYR A 196 8.78 14.96 15.24
CA TYR A 196 9.02 15.04 16.68
C TYR A 196 9.06 16.48 17.20
N ASN A 197 8.71 16.66 18.46
CA ASN A 197 8.75 17.96 19.13
C ASN A 197 10.21 18.36 19.39
N GLN A 198 10.68 19.36 18.65
CA GLN A 198 12.08 19.80 18.67
C GLN A 198 12.52 20.34 20.03
N ALA A 199 11.64 20.99 20.79
CA ALA A 199 11.96 21.50 22.13
C ALA A 199 12.17 20.35 23.13
N LYS A 200 11.37 19.28 23.05
CA LYS A 200 11.56 18.08 23.89
C LYS A 200 12.84 17.32 23.52
N LEU A 201 13.14 17.19 22.23
CA LEU A 201 14.39 16.59 21.78
C LEU A 201 15.61 17.41 22.20
N ALA A 202 15.55 18.74 22.08
CA ALA A 202 16.59 19.63 22.55
C ALA A 202 16.79 19.53 24.07
N HIS A 203 15.71 19.39 24.85
CA HIS A 203 15.80 19.20 26.29
C HIS A 203 16.44 17.85 26.65
N ILE A 204 16.03 16.75 26.01
CA ILE A 204 16.67 15.44 26.18
C ILE A 204 18.15 15.50 25.78
N LEU A 205 18.47 16.10 24.63
CA LEU A 205 19.85 16.28 24.18
C LEU A 205 20.66 17.20 25.10
N SER A 206 20.01 18.16 25.76
CA SER A 206 20.66 19.04 26.75
C SER A 206 20.97 18.27 28.03
N LEU A 207 20.09 17.39 28.50
CA LEU A 207 20.38 16.48 29.61
C LEU A 207 21.54 15.54 29.23
N LEU A 208 21.49 14.94 28.03
CA LEU A 208 22.50 14.05 27.50
C LEU A 208 23.86 14.72 27.17
N ASN A 209 23.93 16.06 27.10
CA ASN A 209 25.18 16.79 26.85
C ASN A 209 25.62 17.65 28.03
N SER A 210 24.81 17.73 29.08
CA SER A 210 25.21 18.42 30.30
C SER A 210 26.22 17.55 31.05
N LYS A 211 27.36 18.12 31.43
CA LYS A 211 28.25 17.52 32.44
C LYS A 211 27.69 17.68 33.87
N GLU A 212 26.51 18.27 34.00
CA GLU A 212 25.88 18.72 35.25
C GLU A 212 24.57 17.99 35.58
N GLY A 213 24.06 17.12 34.69
CA GLY A 213 22.93 16.27 35.01
C GLY A 213 23.27 15.38 36.19
N SER A 214 22.39 15.32 37.19
CA SER A 214 22.61 14.49 38.37
C SER A 214 22.62 13.01 37.98
N ASP A 215 23.33 12.16 38.74
CA ASP A 215 23.34 10.71 38.51
C ASP A 215 21.93 10.12 38.46
N ALA A 216 20.97 10.71 39.18
CA ALA A 216 19.57 10.31 39.17
C ALA A 216 18.87 10.65 37.84
N GLU A 217 19.15 11.80 37.24
CA GLU A 217 18.61 12.19 35.92
C GLU A 217 19.13 11.31 34.80
N TRP A 218 20.42 10.98 34.85
CA TRP A 218 21.05 10.04 33.91
C TRP A 218 20.51 8.62 34.03
N GLU A 219 20.28 8.16 35.26
CA GLU A 219 19.67 6.86 35.53
C GLU A 219 18.22 6.83 35.04
N ALA A 220 17.44 7.89 35.28
CA ALA A 220 16.06 8.00 34.80
C ALA A 220 15.99 7.91 33.26
N LEU A 221 16.86 8.63 32.55
CA LEU A 221 16.94 8.58 31.09
C LEU A 221 17.37 7.20 30.59
N THR A 222 18.34 6.58 31.24
CA THR A 222 18.82 5.23 30.89
C THR A 222 17.68 4.21 31.00
N ARG A 223 16.93 4.24 32.11
CA ARG A 223 15.76 3.38 32.34
C ARG A 223 14.62 3.67 31.34
N PHE A 224 14.44 4.93 30.96
CA PHE A 224 13.46 5.33 29.96
C PHE A 224 13.78 4.80 28.57
N PHE A 225 15.01 4.98 28.09
CA PHE A 225 15.45 4.42 26.80
C PHE A 225 15.59 2.89 26.83
N GLY A 226 15.89 2.31 27.99
CA GLY A 226 15.85 0.87 28.23
C GLY A 226 14.43 0.26 28.27
N GLY A 227 13.40 1.10 28.22
CA GLY A 227 12.00 0.65 28.16
C GLY A 227 11.40 0.26 29.52
N GLU A 228 12.05 0.54 30.65
CA GLU A 228 11.54 0.16 31.99
C GLU A 228 10.22 0.85 32.35
N PHE A 229 9.95 2.02 31.76
CA PHE A 229 8.69 2.73 31.94
C PHE A 229 7.65 2.39 30.86
N SER A 230 7.98 1.55 29.88
CA SER A 230 7.16 1.32 28.69
C SER A 230 5.96 0.40 28.92
N ILE A 231 5.97 -0.41 29.99
CA ILE A 231 4.97 -1.46 30.23
C ILE A 231 4.15 -1.15 31.49
N ILE A 232 2.85 -1.42 31.44
CA ILE A 232 1.99 -1.51 32.62
C ILE A 232 2.27 -2.84 33.31
N LYS A 233 2.86 -2.80 34.52
CA LYS A 233 3.33 -3.99 35.25
C LYS A 233 2.27 -5.10 35.41
N ASP A 234 1.00 -4.72 35.45
CA ASP A 234 -0.11 -5.64 35.72
C ASP A 234 -0.77 -6.21 34.44
N SER A 235 -0.69 -5.51 33.31
CA SER A 235 -1.36 -5.92 32.06
C SER A 235 -0.41 -6.28 30.92
N GLY A 236 0.87 -5.91 31.01
CA GLY A 236 1.82 -6.09 29.90
C GLY A 236 1.61 -5.13 28.73
N GLU A 237 0.61 -4.26 28.78
CA GLU A 237 0.32 -3.31 27.71
C GLU A 237 1.32 -2.15 27.70
N PHE A 238 1.60 -1.64 26.49
CA PHE A 238 2.48 -0.51 26.31
C PHE A 238 1.82 0.81 26.73
N LYS A 239 2.46 1.52 27.64
CA LYS A 239 2.05 2.87 28.05
C LYS A 239 2.25 3.85 26.89
N SER A 240 1.35 4.82 26.77
CA SER A 240 1.57 5.99 25.90
C SER A 240 2.84 6.75 26.32
N ILE A 241 3.51 7.41 25.37
CA ILE A 241 4.75 8.18 25.65
C ILE A 241 4.56 9.21 26.78
N GLN A 242 3.40 9.86 26.84
CA GLN A 242 3.10 10.80 27.93
C GLN A 242 3.04 10.10 29.29
N SER A 243 2.43 8.91 29.35
CA SER A 243 2.36 8.09 30.56
C SER A 243 3.74 7.54 30.97
N GLN A 244 4.60 7.21 30.00
CA GLN A 244 5.98 6.79 30.25
C GLN A 244 6.80 7.94 30.86
N LEU A 245 6.72 9.15 30.27
CA LEU A 245 7.39 10.34 30.81
C LEU A 245 6.91 10.69 32.21
N LYS A 246 5.60 10.63 32.47
CA LYS A 246 5.06 10.86 33.81
C LYS A 246 5.60 9.83 34.82
N SER A 247 5.70 8.56 34.43
CA SER A 247 6.28 7.50 35.27
C SER A 247 7.76 7.77 35.56
N MET A 248 8.53 8.21 34.56
CA MET A 248 9.94 8.59 34.71
C MET A 248 10.12 9.77 35.67
N PHE A 249 9.32 10.83 35.54
CA PHE A 249 9.41 11.98 36.44
C PHE A 249 8.97 11.65 37.87
N MET A 250 7.94 10.80 38.05
CA MET A 250 7.57 10.32 39.39
C MET A 250 8.71 9.51 40.02
N TRP A 251 9.33 8.61 39.24
CA TRP A 251 10.49 7.85 39.70
C TRP A 251 11.67 8.77 40.05
N LEU A 252 11.92 9.81 39.25
CA LEU A 252 12.98 10.79 39.52
C LEU A 252 12.75 11.50 40.85
N VAL A 253 11.53 11.97 41.12
CA VAL A 253 11.15 12.64 42.37
C VAL A 253 11.27 11.69 43.56
N GLU A 254 10.87 10.43 43.43
CA GLU A 254 11.05 9.41 44.46
C GLU A 254 12.53 9.13 44.72
N ALA A 255 13.33 8.95 43.68
CA ALA A 255 14.77 8.68 43.79
C ALA A 255 15.53 9.82 44.48
N ASP A 256 15.13 11.08 44.22
CA ASP A 256 15.74 12.26 44.83
C ASP A 256 15.36 12.44 46.31
N LEU A 257 14.16 11.97 46.72
CA LEU A 257 13.70 11.94 48.11
C LEU A 257 14.43 10.90 48.98
N TYR A 258 15.00 9.86 48.38
CA TYR A 258 15.76 8.81 49.09
C TYR A 258 17.29 8.99 49.03
N ARG A 259 17.77 9.98 48.27
CA ARG A 259 19.21 10.30 48.12
C ARG A 259 19.65 11.57 48.85
N ASN A 260 18.71 12.36 49.37
CA ASN A 260 18.95 13.48 50.29
C ASN A 260 18.68 13.07 51.76
#